data_AF-A0A848M1J9-F1
#
_entry.id   AF-A0A848M1J9-F1
#
_cell.length_a   1.000
_cell.length_b   1.000
_cell.length_c   1.000
_cell.angle_alpha   90.00
_cell.angle_beta   90.00
_cell.angle_gamma   90.00
#
_symmetry.space_group_name_H-M   'P 1'
#
loop_
_entity.id
_entity.type
_entity.pdbx_description
1 polymer ?
#
loop_
_entity_poly.entity_id
_entity_poly.type
_entity_poly.pdbx_seq_one_letter_code
_entity_poly.pdbx_strand_id
1 'polypeptide(L)' 'VSPRVGDIHRVHNAFDDRTSISIHVYGGNISGIHRSVYTEDGERKPFVSGYSNTHLPNLWDRSKDTPAS' A
#
# COMPACT_ATOMS: atom_id res chain seq x y z
N VAL A 1 0.92 2.71 -11.71
CA VAL A 1 0.54 4.15 -11.63
C VAL A 1 1.80 4.97 -11.43
N SER A 2 1.90 6.12 -12.08
CA SER A 2 3.01 7.07 -11.91
C SER A 2 2.53 8.48 -12.30
N PRO A 3 3.20 9.57 -11.86
CA PRO A 3 2.84 10.93 -12.25
C PRO A 3 2.65 11.13 -13.75
N ARG A 4 3.39 10.40 -14.59
CA ARG A 4 3.33 10.51 -16.05
C ARG A 4 2.08 9.88 -16.68
N VAL A 5 1.42 8.95 -16.00
CA VAL A 5 0.28 8.19 -16.53
C VAL A 5 -1.01 8.35 -15.72
N GLY A 6 -0.99 9.25 -14.73
CA GLY A 6 -2.05 9.43 -13.74
C GLY A 6 -1.66 8.86 -12.38
N ASP A 7 -1.77 9.69 -11.33
CA ASP A 7 -1.28 9.41 -9.97
C ASP A 7 -2.27 9.79 -8.85
N ILE A 8 -3.49 10.18 -9.24
CA ILE A 8 -4.59 10.48 -8.32
C ILE A 8 -5.71 9.49 -8.61
N HIS A 9 -6.09 8.72 -7.60
CA HIS A 9 -7.18 7.75 -7.69
C HIS A 9 -7.80 7.49 -6.32
N ARG A 10 -8.98 6.88 -6.31
CA ARG A 10 -9.64 6.34 -5.11
C ARG A 10 -9.82 4.84 -5.31
N VAL A 11 -9.48 4.05 -4.29
CA VAL A 11 -9.65 2.59 -4.28
C VAL A 11 -10.63 2.23 -3.18
N HIS A 12 -11.49 1.26 -3.42
CA HIS A 12 -12.41 0.68 -2.43
C HIS A 12 -12.43 -0.84 -2.53
N ASN A 13 -12.89 -1.50 -1.46
CA ASN A 13 -13.15 -2.93 -1.50
C ASN A 13 -14.33 -3.21 -2.45
N ALA A 14 -14.18 -4.15 -3.38
CA ALA A 14 -15.21 -4.50 -4.36
C ALA A 14 -16.38 -5.28 -3.75
N PHE A 15 -16.20 -5.82 -2.54
CA PHE A 15 -17.21 -6.61 -1.84
C PHE A 15 -17.55 -5.98 -0.50
N ASP A 16 -18.83 -6.04 -0.15
CA ASP A 16 -19.34 -5.57 1.14
C ASP A 16 -19.31 -6.66 2.24
N ASP A 17 -19.00 -7.91 1.87
CA ASP A 17 -19.17 -9.11 2.73
C ASP A 17 -17.86 -9.85 3.05
N ARG A 18 -16.74 -9.42 2.47
CA ARG A 18 -15.45 -10.13 2.61
C ARG A 18 -14.26 -9.20 2.51
N THR A 19 -13.15 -9.66 3.05
CA THR A 19 -11.85 -8.98 2.94
C THR A 19 -11.27 -9.15 1.54
N SER A 20 -10.75 -8.04 0.99
CA SER A 20 -9.91 -8.05 -0.21
C SER A 20 -8.48 -7.64 0.16
N ILE A 21 -7.49 -8.23 -0.52
CA ILE A 21 -6.07 -7.92 -0.33
C ILE A 21 -5.46 -7.65 -1.70
N SER A 22 -4.74 -6.54 -1.82
CA SER A 22 -3.92 -6.18 -2.98
C SER A 22 -2.46 -6.04 -2.55
N ILE A 23 -1.54 -6.37 -3.46
CA ILE A 23 -0.10 -6.21 -3.25
C ILE A 23 0.39 -5.00 -4.03
N HIS A 24 0.99 -4.04 -3.33
CA HIS A 24 1.39 -2.76 -3.91
C HIS A 24 2.92 -2.66 -3.94
N VAL A 25 3.46 -2.25 -5.09
CA VAL A 25 4.90 -1.99 -5.28
C VAL A 25 5.08 -0.54 -5.71
N TYR A 26 5.98 0.16 -5.03
CA TYR A 26 6.28 1.58 -5.26
C TYR A 26 7.77 1.78 -5.51
N GLY A 27 8.13 2.79 -6.29
CA GLY A 27 9.52 3.15 -6.59
C GLY A 27 10.29 3.83 -5.44
N GLY A 28 9.86 3.65 -4.19
CA GLY A 28 10.48 4.25 -3.00
C GLY A 28 9.83 3.76 -1.71
N ASN A 29 10.39 4.14 -0.55
CA ASN A 29 9.82 3.80 0.76
C ASN A 29 8.52 4.57 1.00
N ILE A 30 7.40 4.03 0.52
CA ILE A 30 6.11 4.73 0.41
C ILE A 30 5.59 5.29 1.72
N SER A 31 5.93 4.66 2.85
CA SER A 31 5.52 5.09 4.18
C SER A 31 6.11 6.43 4.59
N GLY A 32 7.27 6.82 4.05
CA GLY A 32 7.95 8.08 4.32
C GLY A 32 7.81 9.13 3.20
N ILE A 33 7.14 8.81 2.10
CA ILE A 33 6.93 9.77 1.01
C ILE A 33 5.89 10.79 1.43
N HIS A 34 6.27 12.07 1.43
CA HIS A 34 5.36 13.20 1.60
C HIS A 34 4.52 13.38 0.34
N ARG A 35 3.21 13.18 0.48
CA ARG A 35 2.23 13.29 -0.61
C ARG A 35 0.98 13.99 -0.12
N SER A 36 -0.13 13.86 -0.84
CA SER A 36 -1.38 14.53 -0.49
C SER A 36 -2.59 13.63 -0.60
N VAL A 37 -3.59 13.93 0.21
CA VAL A 37 -4.97 13.43 0.07
C VAL A 37 -5.89 14.62 -0.21
N TYR A 38 -7.09 14.32 -0.69
CA TYR A 38 -8.13 15.32 -0.96
C TYR A 38 -9.32 15.06 -0.05
N THR A 39 -9.89 16.11 0.54
CA THR A 39 -11.16 16.01 1.28
C THR A 39 -12.33 15.80 0.32
N GLU A 40 -13.52 15.52 0.86
CA GLU A 40 -14.74 15.39 0.05
C GLU A 40 -15.05 16.68 -0.72
N ASP A 41 -14.79 17.84 -0.12
CA ASP A 41 -14.91 19.16 -0.76
C ASP A 41 -13.78 19.48 -1.76
N GLY A 42 -12.80 18.58 -1.93
CA GLY A 42 -11.69 18.72 -2.86
C GLY A 42 -10.46 19.44 -2.33
N GLU A 43 -10.41 19.79 -1.04
CA GLU A 43 -9.24 20.47 -0.43
C GLU A 43 -8.05 19.52 -0.31
N ARG A 44 -6.88 19.99 -0.74
CA ARG A 44 -5.63 19.21 -0.73
C ARG A 44 -4.94 19.31 0.64
N LYS A 45 -4.61 18.17 1.25
CA LYS A 45 -3.93 18.10 2.55
C LYS A 45 -2.65 17.27 2.49
N PRO A 46 -1.55 17.66 3.17
CA PRO A 46 -0.36 16.83 3.30
C PRO A 46 -0.67 15.47 3.94
N PHE A 47 0.01 14.43 3.50
CA PHE A 47 -0.18 13.06 3.98
C PHE A 47 1.11 12.23 3.87
N VAL A 48 1.37 11.44 4.91
CA VAL A 48 2.43 10.43 5.00
C VAL A 48 1.75 9.18 5.59
N SER A 49 1.83 8.04 4.91
CA SER A 49 0.95 6.89 5.26
C SER A 49 1.44 6.04 6.42
N GLY A 50 2.76 6.02 6.69
CA GLY A 50 3.33 5.03 7.60
C GLY A 50 3.13 3.59 7.10
N TYR A 51 3.37 2.64 8.00
CA TYR A 51 3.02 1.22 7.87
C TYR A 51 2.20 0.80 9.09
N SER A 52 1.28 -0.14 8.92
CA SER A 52 0.48 -0.67 10.05
C SER A 52 1.29 -1.60 10.96
N ASN A 53 2.35 -2.22 10.45
CA ASN A 53 3.21 -3.16 11.16
C ASN A 53 4.52 -2.51 11.61
N THR A 54 5.06 -2.96 12.75
CA THR A 54 6.37 -2.58 13.29
C THR A 54 7.48 -3.60 13.00
N HIS A 55 7.11 -4.77 12.48
CA HIS A 55 8.02 -5.88 12.16
C HIS A 55 7.74 -6.40 10.76
N LEU A 56 8.77 -6.88 10.06
CA LEU A 56 8.64 -7.53 8.76
C LEU A 56 8.68 -9.05 8.92
N PRO A 57 7.98 -9.80 8.05
CA PRO A 57 8.17 -11.25 7.98
C PRO A 57 9.63 -11.55 7.59
N ASN A 58 10.24 -12.52 8.26
CA ASN A 58 11.54 -13.02 7.85
C ASN A 58 11.36 -13.98 6.68
N LEU A 59 11.58 -13.47 5.47
CA LEU A 59 11.45 -14.23 4.23
C LEU A 59 12.74 -14.98 3.84
N TRP A 60 13.76 -14.98 4.70
CA TRP A 60 15.12 -15.45 4.36
C TRP A 60 15.51 -16.78 5.02
N ASP A 61 14.73 -17.29 5.99
CA ASP A 61 15.03 -18.54 6.69
C ASP A 61 14.59 -19.77 5.90
N ARG A 62 15.40 -20.13 4.90
CA ARG A 62 15.14 -21.28 4.00
C ARG A 62 15.15 -22.63 4.70
N SER A 63 15.67 -22.72 5.93
CA SER A 63 15.64 -23.98 6.70
C SER A 63 14.21 -24.38 7.11
N LYS A 64 13.28 -23.44 7.07
CA LYS A 64 11.86 -23.61 7.42
C LYS A 64 10.95 -23.68 6.20
N ASP A 65 11.49 -23.65 4.99
CA ASP A 65 10.70 -23.77 3.78
C ASP A 65 10.08 -25.18 3.76
N THR A 66 8.75 -25.24 3.70
CA THR A 66 8.07 -26.50 3.41
C THR A 66 8.29 -26.81 1.93
N PRO A 67 8.78 -28.00 1.55
CA PRO A 67 8.89 -28.38 0.15
C PRO A 67 7.53 -28.19 -0.54
N ALA A 68 7.53 -27.55 -1.70
CA ALA A 68 6.32 -27.39 -2.49
C ALA A 68 5.72 -28.79 -2.80
N SER A 69 4.43 -28.95 -2.51
CA SER A 69 3.63 -30.12 -2.89
C SER A 69 3.40 -30.17 -4.39
#